data_AF-A0A382U6S4-F1
#
_entry.id   AF-A0A382U6S4-F1
#
_cell.length_a   1.000
_cell.length_b   1.000
_cell.length_c   1.000
_cell.angle_alpha   90.00
_cell.angle_beta   90.00
_cell.angle_gamma   90.00
#
_symmetry.space_group_name_H-M   'P 1'
#
loop_
_entity.id
_entity.type
_entity.pdbx_description
1 polymer ?
#
loop_
_entity_poly.entity_id
_entity_poly.type
_entity_poly.pdbx_seq_one_letter_code
_entity_poly.pdbx_strand_id
1 'polypeptide(L)'
;MYDESATDTLRNSHVVQHGMKREYSRPGRSLRVDLMILLAMVGLTLSAFAEQNYQVAVVPSDDPALVAPVERTQELSTEQIEAMVRRAVGLAGGLEVVIPEAARLVVLKPNVGARPGTIGVVTDARVVRAVALLVHEAAPDARIYIGAGSGSWLSPDLVGTVPVSLNFTLDEGHRQRMFDGFR
;
A
#
# COMPACT_ATOMS: atom_id res chain seq x y z
N MET A 1 -64.88 -31.48 18.48
CA MET A 1 -66.25 -31.43 19.05
C MET A 1 -66.11 -30.71 20.38
N TYR A 2 -66.80 -29.58 20.50
CA TYR A 2 -66.81 -28.59 21.59
C TYR A 2 -67.28 -29.16 22.94
N ASP A 3 -66.79 -28.60 24.06
CA ASP A 3 -67.57 -27.81 25.06
C ASP A 3 -66.62 -27.33 26.18
N GLU A 4 -66.42 -26.02 26.45
CA GLU A 4 -67.26 -25.12 27.26
C GLU A 4 -67.48 -25.63 28.70
N SER A 5 -67.52 -24.84 29.78
CA SER A 5 -67.40 -23.42 30.05
C SER A 5 -67.34 -23.30 31.60
N ALA A 6 -66.46 -22.44 32.11
CA ALA A 6 -66.79 -21.29 32.96
C ALA A 6 -67.70 -21.55 34.19
N THR A 7 -67.19 -21.22 35.39
CA THR A 7 -67.78 -20.30 36.40
C THR A 7 -66.99 -20.46 37.71
N ASP A 8 -66.14 -19.50 38.09
CA ASP A 8 -66.46 -18.25 38.78
C ASP A 8 -66.99 -18.47 40.21
N THR A 9 -66.16 -18.23 41.24
CA THR A 9 -66.44 -17.26 42.32
C THR A 9 -65.42 -17.31 43.47
N LEU A 10 -64.71 -16.17 43.62
CA LEU A 10 -64.49 -15.41 44.87
C LEU A 10 -63.68 -15.98 46.07
N ARG A 11 -62.69 -15.14 46.44
CA ARG A 11 -62.33 -14.69 47.80
C ARG A 11 -61.45 -15.59 48.70
N ASN A 12 -60.16 -15.21 48.80
CA ASN A 12 -59.53 -14.61 50.00
C ASN A 12 -58.00 -14.70 49.89
N SER A 13 -57.34 -13.59 49.55
CA SER A 13 -56.61 -12.71 50.48
C SER A 13 -55.41 -13.37 51.18
N HIS A 14 -54.22 -13.16 50.61
CA HIS A 14 -52.96 -12.76 51.26
C HIS A 14 -51.77 -13.19 50.38
N VAL A 15 -51.26 -12.27 49.56
CA VAL A 15 -49.92 -12.42 48.97
C VAL A 15 -49.10 -11.22 49.40
N VAL A 16 -48.27 -11.45 50.41
CA VAL A 16 -47.17 -10.58 50.82
C VAL A 16 -46.19 -10.53 49.64
N GLN A 17 -46.10 -9.38 48.97
CA GLN A 17 -45.02 -9.13 48.01
C GLN A 17 -43.73 -8.85 48.78
N HIS A 18 -42.77 -9.76 48.73
CA HIS A 18 -41.42 -9.52 49.21
C HIS A 18 -40.40 -9.68 48.06
N GLY A 19 -39.94 -8.51 47.58
CA GLY A 19 -38.59 -8.19 47.09
C GLY A 19 -37.83 -9.13 46.14
N MET A 20 -37.51 -8.61 44.95
CA MET A 20 -36.13 -8.22 44.57
C MET A 20 -36.09 -7.66 43.15
N LYS A 21 -36.09 -6.32 43.01
CA LYS A 21 -35.55 -5.67 41.81
C LYS A 21 -34.03 -5.60 42.00
N ARG A 22 -33.27 -6.47 41.32
CA ARG A 22 -31.83 -6.23 41.14
C ARG A 22 -31.67 -5.22 40.02
N GLU A 23 -31.55 -3.96 40.42
CA GLU A 23 -31.11 -2.88 39.55
C GLU A 23 -29.62 -3.09 39.25
N TYR A 24 -29.30 -3.45 38.00
CA TYR A 24 -27.94 -3.65 37.55
C TYR A 24 -27.30 -2.27 37.35
N SER A 25 -26.77 -1.69 38.42
CA SER A 25 -26.03 -0.43 38.38
C SER A 25 -24.73 -0.65 37.60
N ARG A 26 -24.70 -0.24 36.32
CA ARG A 26 -23.44 -0.15 35.57
C ARG A 26 -22.54 0.86 36.28
N PRO A 27 -21.26 0.56 36.53
CA PRO A 27 -20.34 1.56 37.08
C PRO A 27 -20.24 2.71 36.07
N GLY A 28 -20.68 3.90 36.47
CA GLY A 28 -20.61 5.10 35.65
C GLY A 28 -19.16 5.44 35.36
N ARG A 29 -18.68 5.14 34.16
CA ARG A 29 -17.42 5.72 33.66
C ARG A 29 -17.59 7.24 33.66
N SER A 30 -16.66 7.91 34.33
CA SER A 30 -16.64 9.36 34.41
C SER A 30 -16.52 9.94 33.00
N LEU A 31 -17.33 10.96 32.69
CA LEU A 31 -17.27 11.70 31.42
C LEU A 31 -15.84 12.17 31.08
N ARG A 32 -15.01 12.38 32.11
CA ARG A 32 -13.59 12.75 31.99
C ARG A 32 -12.74 11.61 31.43
N VAL A 33 -13.03 10.37 31.80
CA VAL A 33 -12.31 9.17 31.30
C VAL A 33 -12.66 8.93 29.83
N ASP A 34 -13.93 9.07 29.46
CA ASP A 34 -14.34 8.91 28.06
C ASP A 34 -13.82 10.04 27.16
N LEU A 35 -13.77 11.29 27.67
CA LEU A 35 -13.12 12.41 26.97
C LEU A 35 -11.62 12.20 26.80
N MET A 36 -10.92 11.69 27.81
CA MET A 36 -9.49 11.37 27.74
C MET A 36 -9.21 10.27 26.71
N ILE A 37 -10.06 9.24 26.65
CA ILE A 37 -9.93 8.16 25.65
C ILE A 37 -10.22 8.69 24.25
N LEU A 38 -11.23 9.55 24.09
CA LEU A 38 -11.52 10.19 22.81
C LEU A 38 -10.36 11.06 22.34
N LEU A 39 -9.78 11.88 23.22
CA LEU A 39 -8.63 12.73 22.90
C LEU A 39 -7.38 11.91 22.59
N ALA A 40 -7.14 10.81 23.32
CA ALA A 40 -6.03 9.89 23.04
C ALA A 40 -6.20 9.19 21.68
N MET A 41 -7.42 8.77 21.34
CA MET A 41 -7.75 8.17 20.04
C MET A 41 -7.59 9.17 18.90
N VAL A 42 -8.03 10.43 19.08
CA VAL A 42 -7.86 11.52 18.09
C VAL A 42 -6.38 11.89 17.92
N GLY A 43 -5.61 11.91 19.01
CA GLY A 43 -4.16 12.11 18.94
C GLY A 43 -3.45 10.98 18.18
N LEU A 44 -3.84 9.72 18.43
CA LEU A 44 -3.30 8.56 17.73
C LEU A 44 -3.62 8.58 16.23
N THR A 45 -4.84 8.96 15.85
CA THR A 45 -5.23 9.04 14.43
C THR A 45 -4.55 10.20 13.71
N LEU A 46 -4.43 11.38 14.34
CA LEU A 46 -3.71 12.52 13.74
C LEU A 46 -2.21 12.24 13.50
N SER A 47 -1.55 11.48 14.38
CA SER A 47 -0.18 11.02 14.14
C SER A 47 -0.07 10.00 12.99
N ALA A 48 -1.09 9.17 12.77
CA ALA A 48 -1.10 8.22 11.65
C ALA A 48 -1.30 8.90 10.28
N PHE A 49 -1.87 10.11 10.25
CA PHE A 49 -1.99 10.95 9.06
C PHE A 49 -0.87 11.99 8.91
N ALA A 50 0.16 11.96 9.77
CA ALA A 50 1.34 12.79 9.58
C ALA A 50 1.93 12.53 8.19
N GLU A 51 2.29 13.61 7.48
CA GLU A 51 2.88 13.58 6.14
C GLU A 51 3.94 12.47 6.05
N GLN A 52 3.67 11.47 5.20
CA GLN A 52 4.68 10.49 4.82
C GLN A 52 5.68 11.23 3.93
N ASN A 53 6.72 11.80 4.53
CA ASN A 53 7.83 12.39 3.81
C ASN A 53 8.63 11.26 3.16
N TYR A 54 8.34 10.98 1.89
CA TYR A 54 9.13 10.04 1.11
C TYR A 54 10.49 10.67 0.79
N GLN A 55 11.57 10.08 1.31
CA GLN A 55 12.90 10.46 0.86
C GLN A 55 13.12 9.89 -0.54
N VAL A 56 13.35 10.80 -1.49
CA VAL A 56 13.73 10.47 -2.86
C VAL A 56 15.13 11.01 -3.10
N ALA A 57 16.00 10.18 -3.65
CA ALA A 57 17.33 10.57 -4.08
C ALA A 57 17.48 10.40 -5.58
N VAL A 58 18.06 11.41 -6.24
CA VAL A 58 18.42 11.37 -7.65
C VAL A 58 19.93 11.57 -7.74
N VAL A 59 20.62 10.60 -8.31
CA VAL A 59 22.08 10.63 -8.50
C VAL A 59 22.36 10.71 -9.99
N PRO A 60 22.87 11.84 -10.49
CA PRO A 60 23.28 11.93 -11.89
C PRO A 60 24.63 11.23 -12.11
N SER A 61 24.93 10.84 -13.34
CA SER A 61 26.16 10.11 -13.66
C SER A 61 27.43 10.94 -13.47
N ASP A 62 27.30 12.27 -13.50
CA ASP A 62 28.36 13.25 -13.28
C ASP A 62 28.46 13.72 -11.82
N ASP A 63 27.77 13.06 -10.88
CA ASP A 63 27.87 13.36 -9.45
C ASP A 63 29.32 13.17 -8.99
N PRO A 64 30.00 14.23 -8.49
CA PRO A 64 31.40 14.16 -8.06
C PRO A 64 31.62 13.25 -6.85
N ALA A 65 30.56 12.84 -6.14
CA ALA A 65 30.63 11.87 -5.05
C ALA A 65 30.70 10.42 -5.54
N LEU A 66 30.52 10.15 -6.84
CA LEU A 66 30.71 8.83 -7.42
C LEU A 66 32.20 8.49 -7.54
N VAL A 67 32.52 7.20 -7.47
CA VAL A 67 33.91 6.70 -7.60
C VAL A 67 34.48 6.99 -8.99
N ALA A 68 33.64 6.97 -10.03
CA ALA A 68 34.02 7.27 -11.41
C ALA A 68 32.91 8.06 -12.11
N PRO A 69 32.79 9.37 -11.85
CA PRO A 69 31.79 10.23 -12.48
C PRO A 69 32.00 10.30 -14.00
N VAL A 70 30.92 10.33 -14.77
CA VAL A 70 30.94 10.44 -16.23
C VAL A 70 29.88 11.38 -16.75
N GLU A 71 30.22 12.04 -17.86
CA GLU A 71 29.33 12.93 -18.60
C GLU A 71 27.99 12.25 -18.92
N ARG A 72 26.90 12.99 -18.74
CA ARG A 72 25.51 12.48 -18.90
C ARG A 72 25.17 12.02 -20.32
N THR A 73 26.01 12.36 -21.29
CA THR A 73 25.85 12.02 -22.71
C THR A 73 26.55 10.71 -23.08
N GLN A 74 27.31 10.12 -22.17
CA GLN A 74 28.02 8.86 -22.41
C GLN A 74 27.18 7.66 -22.01
N GLU A 75 27.35 6.56 -22.73
CA GLU A 75 26.77 5.27 -22.35
C GLU A 75 27.40 4.80 -21.04
N LEU A 76 26.55 4.45 -20.07
CA LEU A 76 27.02 4.01 -18.75
C LEU A 76 27.37 2.52 -18.76
N SER A 77 28.44 2.15 -18.05
CA SER A 77 28.76 0.76 -17.74
C SER A 77 27.85 0.20 -16.63
N THR A 78 27.86 -1.12 -16.46
CA THR A 78 27.13 -1.80 -15.38
C THR A 78 27.63 -1.34 -14.01
N GLU A 79 28.94 -1.19 -13.86
CA GLU A 79 29.61 -0.80 -12.61
C GLU A 79 29.26 0.64 -12.22
N GLN A 80 29.17 1.54 -13.21
CA GLN A 80 28.73 2.93 -12.97
C GLN A 80 27.28 2.99 -12.53
N ILE A 81 26.39 2.24 -13.18
CA ILE A 81 24.97 2.16 -12.77
C ILE A 81 24.86 1.57 -11.36
N GLU A 82 25.64 0.53 -11.04
CA GLU A 82 25.66 -0.05 -9.69
C GLU A 82 26.10 0.98 -8.64
N ALA A 83 27.16 1.76 -8.91
CA ALA A 83 27.63 2.82 -8.02
C ALA A 83 26.57 3.92 -7.83
N MET A 84 25.89 4.33 -8.91
CA MET A 84 24.79 5.30 -8.86
C MET A 84 23.61 4.78 -8.03
N VAL A 85 23.21 3.52 -8.22
CA VAL A 85 22.13 2.89 -7.45
C VAL A 85 22.49 2.80 -5.97
N ARG A 86 23.70 2.36 -5.63
CA ARG A 86 24.19 2.34 -4.25
C ARG A 86 24.10 3.71 -3.60
N ARG A 87 24.59 4.73 -4.30
CA ARG A 87 24.59 6.11 -3.80
C ARG A 87 23.16 6.60 -3.57
N ALA A 88 22.25 6.35 -4.51
CA ALA A 88 20.86 6.77 -4.41
C ALA A 88 20.14 6.08 -3.24
N VAL A 89 20.30 4.76 -3.11
CA VAL A 89 19.74 4.00 -1.99
C VAL A 89 20.31 4.46 -0.65
N GLY A 90 21.62 4.68 -0.56
CA GLY A 90 22.25 5.19 0.65
C GLY A 90 21.76 6.59 1.04
N LEU A 91 21.56 7.48 0.07
CA LEU A 91 20.95 8.80 0.29
C LEU A 91 19.51 8.72 0.78
N ALA A 92 18.77 7.68 0.38
CA ALA A 92 17.42 7.43 0.85
C ALA A 92 17.36 6.69 2.20
N GLY A 93 18.52 6.41 2.82
CA GLY A 93 18.63 5.79 4.14
C GLY A 93 18.96 4.29 4.15
N GLY A 94 19.20 3.68 3.00
CA GLY A 94 19.52 2.24 2.90
C GLY A 94 18.30 1.34 2.74
N LEU A 95 18.51 0.07 2.36
CA LEU A 95 17.42 -0.90 2.20
C LEU A 95 17.02 -1.54 3.53
N GLU A 96 17.89 -1.55 4.52
CA GLU A 96 17.67 -2.05 5.87
C GLU A 96 16.51 -1.36 6.60
N VAL A 97 16.15 -0.14 6.16
CA VAL A 97 15.00 0.61 6.67
C VAL A 97 13.67 -0.05 6.28
N VAL A 98 13.65 -0.80 5.17
CA VAL A 98 12.43 -1.40 4.61
C VAL A 98 12.51 -2.94 4.49
N ILE A 99 13.71 -3.52 4.52
CA ILE A 99 13.95 -4.97 4.47
C ILE A 99 14.53 -5.41 5.81
N PRO A 100 13.73 -6.11 6.65
CA PRO A 100 14.26 -6.73 7.86
C PRO A 100 15.28 -7.82 7.52
N GLU A 101 16.32 -7.97 8.33
CA GLU A 101 17.34 -9.03 8.18
C GLU A 101 16.71 -10.44 8.11
N ALA A 102 15.65 -10.67 8.90
CA ALA A 102 14.92 -11.93 8.93
C ALA A 102 13.96 -12.15 7.73
N ALA A 103 13.97 -11.27 6.72
CA ALA A 103 13.15 -11.43 5.52
C ALA A 103 13.48 -12.75 4.81
N ARG A 104 12.46 -13.55 4.53
CA ARG A 104 12.61 -14.84 3.83
C ARG A 104 12.35 -14.75 2.33
N LEU A 105 11.63 -13.71 1.91
CA LEU A 105 11.27 -13.44 0.53
C LEU A 105 11.25 -11.93 0.31
N VAL A 106 11.98 -11.46 -0.70
CA VAL A 106 11.91 -10.09 -1.20
C VAL A 106 11.48 -10.15 -2.66
N VAL A 107 10.42 -9.41 -2.99
CA VAL A 107 9.91 -9.32 -4.36
C VAL A 107 10.37 -8.01 -4.97
N LEU A 108 11.17 -8.09 -6.03
CA LEU A 108 11.49 -6.95 -6.87
C LEU A 108 10.48 -6.88 -8.00
N LYS A 109 9.79 -5.74 -8.14
CA LYS A 109 8.79 -5.50 -9.19
C LYS A 109 9.32 -4.51 -10.24
N PRO A 110 10.32 -4.86 -11.07
CA PRO A 110 10.67 -4.00 -12.19
C PRO A 110 9.55 -3.98 -13.23
N ASN A 111 9.58 -3.00 -14.13
CA ASN A 111 8.84 -3.09 -15.38
C ASN A 111 9.75 -3.78 -16.40
N VAL A 112 9.30 -4.89 -16.97
CA VAL A 112 10.03 -5.62 -18.01
C VAL A 112 9.31 -5.49 -19.35
N GLY A 113 10.06 -5.44 -20.44
CA GLY A 113 9.49 -5.37 -21.79
C GLY A 113 10.51 -5.69 -22.86
N ALA A 114 10.03 -6.08 -24.04
CA ALA A 114 10.86 -6.53 -25.16
C ALA A 114 11.14 -5.43 -26.19
N ARG A 115 10.79 -4.15 -25.92
CA ARG A 115 11.01 -3.04 -26.87
C ARG A 115 12.36 -2.38 -26.61
N PRO A 116 13.33 -2.50 -27.53
CA PRO A 116 14.50 -1.64 -27.53
C PRO A 116 14.08 -0.18 -27.74
N GLY A 117 14.71 0.76 -27.04
CA GLY A 117 14.52 2.20 -27.28
C GLY A 117 13.30 2.86 -26.63
N THR A 118 12.48 2.13 -25.85
CA THR A 118 11.41 2.77 -25.05
C THR A 118 11.96 3.26 -23.72
N ILE A 119 12.31 4.54 -23.65
CA ILE A 119 12.76 5.21 -22.43
C ILE A 119 11.56 5.33 -21.47
N GLY A 120 11.75 4.99 -20.19
CA GLY A 120 10.75 5.17 -19.14
C GLY A 120 9.67 4.10 -19.04
N VAL A 121 9.65 3.10 -19.93
CA VAL A 121 8.68 1.99 -19.89
C VAL A 121 9.26 0.72 -19.27
N VAL A 122 10.52 0.41 -19.61
CA VAL A 122 11.25 -0.77 -19.15
C VAL A 122 12.33 -0.34 -18.17
N THR A 123 12.40 -0.98 -17.01
CA THR A 123 13.47 -0.78 -16.04
C THR A 123 14.77 -1.37 -16.58
N ASP A 124 15.86 -0.61 -16.55
CA ASP A 124 17.19 -1.09 -16.94
C ASP A 124 17.56 -2.31 -16.07
N ALA A 125 17.93 -3.42 -16.69
CA ALA A 125 18.27 -4.66 -15.99
C ALA A 125 19.48 -4.50 -15.05
N ARG A 126 20.40 -3.58 -15.36
CA ARG A 126 21.57 -3.27 -14.54
C ARG A 126 21.15 -2.61 -13.22
N VAL A 127 20.09 -1.81 -13.22
CA VAL A 127 19.48 -1.26 -12.00
C VAL A 127 18.86 -2.38 -11.16
N VAL A 128 18.12 -3.30 -11.79
CA VAL A 128 17.52 -4.44 -11.08
C VAL A 128 18.59 -5.32 -10.44
N ARG A 129 19.68 -5.59 -11.17
CA ARG A 129 20.84 -6.34 -10.65
C ARG A 129 21.44 -5.65 -9.43
N ALA A 130 21.71 -4.34 -9.52
CA ALA A 130 22.29 -3.58 -8.41
C ALA A 130 21.40 -3.63 -7.15
N VAL A 131 20.08 -3.45 -7.31
CA VAL A 131 19.13 -3.57 -6.19
C VAL A 131 19.13 -5.00 -5.62
N ALA A 132 19.17 -6.04 -6.45
CA ALA A 132 19.22 -7.41 -5.97
C ALA A 132 20.48 -7.71 -5.14
N LEU A 133 21.63 -7.14 -5.51
CA LEU A 133 22.86 -7.24 -4.70
C LEU A 133 22.69 -6.57 -3.34
N LEU A 134 22.10 -5.36 -3.31
CA LEU A 134 21.83 -4.65 -2.06
C LEU A 134 20.83 -5.40 -1.16
N VAL A 135 19.83 -6.04 -1.76
CA VAL A 135 18.91 -6.92 -1.01
C VAL A 135 19.66 -8.09 -0.40
N HIS A 136 20.54 -8.76 -1.16
CA HIS A 136 21.32 -9.88 -0.65
C HIS A 136 22.26 -9.46 0.47
N GLU A 137 22.81 -8.25 0.42
CA GLU A 137 23.62 -7.69 1.51
C GLU A 137 22.80 -7.41 2.78
N ALA A 138 21.59 -6.88 2.63
CA ALA A 138 20.71 -6.56 3.75
C ALA A 138 20.03 -7.80 4.37
N ALA A 139 19.71 -8.80 3.55
CA ALA A 139 19.05 -10.04 3.96
C ALA A 139 19.63 -11.24 3.18
N PRO A 140 20.78 -11.79 3.60
CA PRO A 140 21.50 -12.83 2.87
C PRO A 140 20.69 -14.12 2.65
N ASP A 141 19.82 -14.46 3.59
CA ASP A 141 18.98 -15.67 3.54
C ASP A 141 17.66 -15.47 2.78
N ALA A 142 17.36 -14.24 2.35
CA ALA A 142 16.14 -13.95 1.61
C ALA A 142 16.20 -14.57 0.21
N ARG A 143 15.12 -15.24 -0.19
CA ARG A 143 14.88 -15.53 -1.61
C ARG A 143 14.50 -14.23 -2.31
N ILE A 144 15.22 -13.89 -3.38
CA ILE A 144 14.87 -12.75 -4.24
C ILE A 144 14.01 -13.25 -5.39
N TYR A 145 12.77 -12.78 -5.48
CA TYR A 145 11.87 -13.07 -6.59
C TYR A 145 11.70 -11.84 -7.47
N ILE A 146 12.04 -11.97 -8.75
CA ILE A 146 11.75 -10.92 -9.74
C ILE A 146 10.30 -11.10 -10.18
N GLY A 147 9.40 -10.42 -9.47
CA GLY A 147 7.96 -10.38 -9.73
C GLY A 147 7.63 -9.44 -10.88
N ALA A 148 8.09 -9.80 -12.07
CA ALA A 148 7.79 -9.06 -13.29
C ALA A 148 6.31 -9.25 -13.68
N GLY A 149 5.57 -8.14 -13.72
CA GLY A 149 4.22 -8.08 -14.30
C GLY A 149 4.23 -7.18 -15.53
N SER A 150 3.49 -7.55 -16.56
CA SER A 150 3.32 -6.73 -17.76
C SER A 150 2.43 -5.52 -17.47
N GLY A 151 2.98 -4.47 -16.88
CA GLY A 151 2.29 -3.16 -16.88
C GLY A 151 2.09 -2.64 -18.31
N SER A 152 2.87 -3.14 -19.29
CA SER A 152 2.83 -2.71 -20.69
C SER A 152 3.39 -3.75 -21.68
N TRP A 153 3.29 -5.07 -21.40
CA TRP A 153 3.64 -6.05 -22.43
C TRP A 153 2.64 -5.93 -23.56
N LEU A 154 3.13 -5.51 -24.72
CA LEU A 154 2.42 -5.58 -25.99
C LEU A 154 2.97 -6.79 -26.74
N SER A 155 2.08 -7.57 -27.36
CA SER A 155 2.49 -8.56 -28.34
C SER A 155 3.41 -7.91 -29.38
N PRO A 156 4.44 -8.62 -29.89
CA PRO A 156 5.24 -8.15 -31.02
C PRO A 156 4.39 -7.66 -32.20
N ASP A 157 3.22 -8.27 -32.43
CA ASP A 157 2.28 -7.88 -33.50
C ASP A 157 1.63 -6.50 -33.27
N LEU A 158 1.70 -5.97 -32.05
CA LEU A 158 1.11 -4.69 -31.65
C LEU A 158 2.18 -3.59 -31.49
N VAL A 159 3.41 -3.85 -31.95
CA VAL A 159 4.48 -2.84 -31.99
C VAL A 159 4.05 -1.67 -32.90
N GLY A 160 4.09 -0.44 -32.37
CA GLY A 160 3.64 0.78 -33.07
C GLY A 160 2.18 1.19 -32.79
N THR A 161 1.40 0.39 -32.07
CA THR A 161 0.07 0.79 -31.60
C THR A 161 0.17 1.45 -30.22
N VAL A 162 -0.72 2.41 -29.94
CA VAL A 162 -0.89 3.00 -28.59
C VAL A 162 -2.06 2.27 -27.93
N PRO A 163 -1.83 1.43 -26.91
CA PRO A 163 -2.94 0.88 -26.14
C PRO A 163 -3.60 2.02 -25.36
N VAL A 164 -4.82 2.39 -25.75
CA VAL A 164 -5.66 3.26 -24.93
C VAL A 164 -6.22 2.38 -23.81
N SER A 165 -5.61 2.46 -22.63
CA SER A 165 -6.14 1.82 -21.44
C SER A 165 -7.34 2.62 -20.94
N LEU A 166 -8.56 2.14 -21.21
CA LEU A 166 -9.81 2.75 -20.74
C LEU A 166 -10.12 2.43 -19.26
N ASN A 167 -9.14 1.94 -18.49
CA ASN A 167 -9.31 1.59 -17.08
C ASN A 167 -9.03 2.78 -16.13
N PHE A 168 -9.33 4.00 -16.54
CA PHE A 168 -9.74 5.02 -15.58
C PHE A 168 -11.25 4.88 -15.44
N THR A 169 -11.75 4.80 -14.21
CA THR A 169 -13.20 4.73 -13.94
C THR A 169 -13.88 5.98 -14.50
N LEU A 170 -14.23 5.96 -15.78
CA LEU A 170 -15.04 6.97 -16.42
C LEU A 170 -16.48 6.62 -16.07
N ASP A 171 -17.15 7.49 -15.33
CA ASP A 171 -18.60 7.39 -15.21
C ASP A 171 -19.25 7.45 -16.61
N GLU A 172 -20.44 6.87 -16.75
CA GLU A 172 -21.17 6.78 -18.02
C GLU A 172 -21.33 8.15 -18.70
N GLY A 173 -21.41 9.23 -17.92
CA GLY A 173 -21.52 10.61 -18.41
C GLY A 173 -20.22 11.18 -18.98
N HIS A 174 -19.06 10.69 -18.57
CA HIS A 174 -17.77 10.99 -19.20
C HIS A 174 -17.61 10.25 -20.53
N ARG A 175 -18.16 9.03 -20.62
CA ARG A 175 -18.16 8.22 -21.85
C ARG A 175 -18.97 8.89 -22.97
N GLN A 176 -20.17 9.38 -22.67
CA GLN A 176 -21.03 10.04 -23.68
C GLN A 176 -20.36 11.29 -24.30
N ARG A 177 -19.78 12.16 -23.45
CA ARG A 177 -19.17 13.43 -23.88
C ARG A 177 -17.94 13.24 -24.77
N MET A 178 -17.24 12.12 -24.64
CA MET A 178 -16.06 11.82 -25.44
C MET A 178 -16.40 11.43 -26.89
N PHE A 179 -17.57 10.83 -27.13
CA PHE A 179 -18.02 10.40 -28.46
C PHE A 179 -18.85 11.45 -29.21
N ASP A 180 -19.49 12.38 -28.51
CA ASP A 180 -20.27 13.46 -29.14
C ASP A 180 -19.40 14.58 -29.74
N GLY A 181 -18.11 14.65 -29.38
CA GLY A 181 -17.15 15.61 -29.93
C GLY A 181 -16.61 15.29 -31.34
N PHE A 182 -17.09 14.22 -31.98
CA PHE A 182 -16.67 13.77 -33.30
C PHE A 182 -17.82 13.69 -34.33
N ARG A 183 -18.79 14.59 -34.26
CA ARG A 183 -19.72 14.84 -35.38
C ARG A 183 -19.31 16.05 -36.20
#